data_AF-A0A538CRI8-F1
#
_entry.id   AF-A0A538CRI8-F1
#
_cell.length_a   1.000
_cell.length_b   1.000
_cell.length_c   1.000
_cell.angle_alpha   90.00
_cell.angle_beta   90.00
_cell.angle_gamma   90.00
#
_symmetry.space_group_name_H-M   'P 1'
#
loop_
_entity.id
_entity.type
_entity.pdbx_description
1 polymer ?
#
loop_
_entity_poly.entity_id
_entity_poly.type
_entity_poly.pdbx_seq_one_letter_code
_entity_poly.pdbx_strand_id
1 'polypeptide(L)'
;MRCGRTRWVAAAIVFLATAVVAGCSGSPPATAPPISAAAEVAASEVPPAFDMLMTADPVALATPVAPTAPTTILNAPATTAAAASDDDDGGDPRGHEALALIAYPWRRMLPGWSIHFLPARVGLRGLTKVDGRRIEVYVREDDSAASLSRIVAHELGHAVDVELNSPSDRERWRAARGVGPGVAWWPANAMSDFDTLAGDFAEAFATWLTGSVSQSRVAPQPGPAELALLAELASNR
;
A
#
# COMPACT_ATOMS: atom_id res chain seq x y z
N MET A 1 -31.23 -27.75 27.45
CA MET A 1 -30.74 -26.51 26.84
C MET A 1 -29.38 -26.79 26.23
N ARG A 2 -29.29 -26.95 24.90
CA ARG A 2 -28.03 -27.10 24.16
C ARG A 2 -27.90 -25.87 23.27
N CYS A 3 -26.93 -25.01 23.56
CA CYS A 3 -26.64 -23.84 22.73
C CYS A 3 -25.63 -24.25 21.65
N GLY A 4 -26.01 -24.10 20.38
CA GLY A 4 -25.20 -24.48 19.23
C GLY A 4 -24.02 -23.53 19.04
N ARG A 5 -22.80 -24.08 18.94
CA ARG A 5 -21.63 -23.37 18.41
C ARG A 5 -21.78 -23.27 16.90
N THR A 6 -22.10 -22.09 16.41
CA THR A 6 -21.99 -21.74 14.99
C THR A 6 -20.50 -21.82 14.61
N ARG A 7 -20.16 -22.80 13.77
CA ARG A 7 -18.82 -22.97 13.21
C ARG A 7 -18.67 -21.95 12.08
N TRP A 8 -17.86 -20.93 12.30
CA TRP A 8 -17.35 -20.10 11.21
C TRP A 8 -16.32 -20.92 10.44
N VAL A 9 -16.58 -21.12 9.15
CA VAL A 9 -15.66 -21.83 8.25
C VAL A 9 -14.50 -20.88 7.98
N ALA A 10 -13.29 -21.30 8.39
CA ALA A 10 -12.03 -20.60 8.17
C ALA A 10 -11.73 -20.49 6.66
N ALA A 11 -11.45 -19.29 6.18
CA ALA A 11 -10.87 -19.07 4.86
C ALA A 11 -9.34 -19.07 4.99
N ALA A 12 -8.72 -20.22 4.72
CA ALA A 12 -7.28 -20.29 4.51
C ALA A 12 -6.98 -19.74 3.11
N ILE A 13 -6.23 -18.64 2.99
CA ILE A 13 -5.74 -18.16 1.69
C ILE A 13 -4.54 -19.03 1.30
N VAL A 14 -4.81 -20.04 0.47
CA VAL A 14 -3.81 -20.92 -0.15
C VAL A 14 -3.73 -20.56 -1.63
N PHE A 15 -2.54 -20.15 -2.09
CA PHE A 15 -2.25 -20.00 -3.52
C PHE A 15 -1.77 -21.33 -4.09
N LEU A 16 -2.48 -21.86 -5.09
CA LEU A 16 -2.01 -22.96 -5.92
C LEU A 16 -2.38 -22.68 -7.38
N ALA A 17 -1.37 -22.41 -8.22
CA ALA A 17 -1.53 -22.31 -9.66
C ALA A 17 -1.29 -23.69 -10.28
N THR A 18 -2.33 -24.27 -10.90
CA THR A 18 -2.16 -25.33 -11.91
C THR A 18 -2.92 -24.92 -13.15
N ALA A 19 -2.19 -24.81 -14.26
CA ALA A 19 -2.75 -24.55 -15.58
C ALA A 19 -3.31 -25.85 -16.15
N VAL A 20 -4.58 -25.83 -16.58
CA VAL A 20 -5.16 -26.83 -17.48
C VAL A 20 -5.48 -26.13 -18.79
N VAL A 21 -4.88 -26.61 -19.87
CA VAL A 21 -5.18 -26.23 -21.25
C VAL A 21 -6.24 -27.20 -21.79
N ALA A 22 -7.36 -26.69 -22.29
CA ALA A 22 -8.26 -27.43 -23.17
C ALA A 22 -9.01 -26.44 -24.07
N GLY A 23 -8.98 -26.70 -25.38
CA GLY A 23 -9.36 -25.76 -26.43
C GLY A 23 -10.77 -25.93 -27.01
N CYS A 24 -11.04 -24.96 -27.91
CA CYS A 24 -11.84 -25.01 -29.13
C CYS A 24 -13.38 -25.11 -29.05
N SER A 25 -14.03 -24.03 -29.50
CA SER A 25 -14.98 -23.96 -30.64
C SER A 25 -16.36 -23.37 -30.31
N GLY A 26 -16.77 -22.38 -31.11
CA GLY A 26 -18.17 -22.15 -31.46
C GLY A 26 -18.70 -20.72 -31.36
N SER A 27 -18.78 -20.04 -32.50
CA SER A 27 -19.63 -18.88 -32.83
C SER A 27 -20.31 -19.21 -34.18
N PRO A 28 -21.35 -18.50 -34.70
CA PRO A 28 -22.31 -17.51 -34.16
C PRO A 28 -23.76 -17.84 -34.72
N PRO A 29 -24.68 -16.93 -35.16
CA PRO A 29 -24.92 -15.48 -34.97
C PRO A 29 -26.42 -15.09 -34.69
N ALA A 30 -26.76 -13.79 -34.89
CA ALA A 30 -28.08 -13.16 -35.14
C ALA A 30 -28.72 -12.46 -33.92
N THR A 31 -29.33 -11.26 -33.95
CA THR A 31 -29.63 -10.21 -34.95
C THR A 31 -30.13 -8.97 -34.16
N ALA A 32 -29.83 -7.75 -34.63
CA ALA A 32 -30.32 -6.48 -34.06
C ALA A 32 -31.68 -6.02 -34.63
N PRO A 33 -32.36 -5.07 -33.96
CA PRO A 33 -33.09 -4.01 -34.68
C PRO A 33 -32.74 -2.58 -34.17
N PRO A 34 -33.17 -1.52 -34.90
CA PRO A 34 -32.42 -0.27 -35.01
C PRO A 34 -32.92 0.84 -34.07
N ILE A 35 -32.04 1.80 -33.78
CA ILE A 35 -32.40 3.15 -33.32
C ILE A 35 -31.71 4.18 -34.21
N SER A 36 -32.52 5.00 -34.88
CA SER A 36 -32.10 6.15 -35.66
C SER A 36 -32.67 7.41 -35.03
N ALA A 37 -31.80 8.31 -34.58
CA ALA A 37 -31.93 9.76 -34.77
C ALA A 37 -30.63 10.45 -34.33
N ALA A 38 -30.09 11.25 -35.25
CA ALA A 38 -28.87 12.01 -35.14
C ALA A 38 -29.00 13.23 -34.20
N ALA A 39 -27.90 13.59 -33.54
CA ALA A 39 -27.63 14.94 -33.11
C ALA A 39 -26.13 15.22 -33.34
N GLU A 40 -25.89 16.04 -34.36
CA GLU A 40 -24.64 16.55 -34.87
C GLU A 40 -24.10 17.63 -33.92
N VAL A 41 -22.82 17.57 -33.52
CA VAL A 41 -22.14 18.68 -32.86
C VAL A 41 -20.92 19.04 -33.69
N ALA A 42 -21.03 20.19 -34.35
CA ALA A 42 -20.02 20.80 -35.20
C ALA A 42 -18.81 21.29 -34.39
N ALA A 43 -17.67 21.33 -35.08
CA ALA A 43 -16.37 21.76 -34.58
C ALA A 43 -16.14 23.27 -34.77
N SER A 44 -15.24 23.78 -33.91
CA SER A 44 -14.25 24.85 -34.13
C SER A 44 -14.70 26.31 -34.22
N GLU A 45 -14.19 27.15 -33.30
CA GLU A 45 -13.53 28.41 -33.67
C GLU A 45 -12.69 29.02 -32.53
N VAL A 46 -11.50 29.52 -32.89
CA VAL A 46 -10.51 30.26 -32.07
C VAL A 46 -10.61 31.75 -32.43
N PRO A 47 -10.56 32.70 -31.48
CA PRO A 47 -10.35 34.12 -31.79
C PRO A 47 -8.89 34.60 -31.59
N PRO A 48 -8.51 35.76 -32.18
CA PRO A 48 -7.20 35.97 -32.82
C PRO A 48 -6.12 36.62 -31.96
N ALA A 49 -4.90 36.56 -32.49
CA ALA A 49 -3.67 37.19 -32.02
C ALA A 49 -3.71 38.73 -32.04
N PHE A 50 -3.06 39.34 -31.05
CA PHE A 50 -2.62 40.74 -31.07
C PHE A 50 -1.09 40.75 -31.14
N ASP A 51 -0.55 41.39 -32.17
CA ASP A 51 0.88 41.58 -32.38
C ASP A 51 1.20 43.08 -32.31
N MET A 52 2.16 43.47 -31.47
CA MET A 52 3.26 44.38 -31.84
C MET A 52 4.15 44.80 -30.64
N LEU A 53 5.38 44.28 -30.69
CA LEU A 53 6.69 44.98 -30.63
C LEU A 53 7.09 45.93 -29.47
N MET A 54 8.03 45.40 -28.66
CA MET A 54 9.34 45.94 -28.26
C MET A 54 9.46 47.25 -27.45
N THR A 55 9.74 47.09 -26.16
CA THR A 55 10.91 47.72 -25.52
C THR A 55 11.44 46.73 -24.48
N ALA A 56 12.60 46.12 -24.74
CA ALA A 56 13.29 45.29 -23.77
C ALA A 56 14.13 46.19 -22.86
N ASP A 57 13.64 46.47 -21.66
CA ASP A 57 14.50 46.91 -20.56
C ASP A 57 15.35 45.71 -20.09
N PRO A 58 16.65 45.90 -19.80
CA PRO A 58 17.48 44.83 -19.27
C PRO A 58 17.05 44.51 -17.84
N VAL A 59 16.23 43.47 -17.68
CA VAL A 59 15.95 42.91 -16.35
C VAL A 59 17.26 42.32 -15.84
N ALA A 60 17.75 42.93 -14.76
CA ALA A 60 18.93 42.53 -14.01
C ALA A 60 18.96 41.02 -13.78
N LEU A 61 20.15 40.42 -13.92
CA LEU A 61 20.45 39.04 -13.52
C LEU A 61 20.04 38.86 -12.05
N ALA A 62 18.85 38.32 -11.81
CA ALA A 62 18.48 37.81 -10.51
C ALA A 62 19.38 36.59 -10.23
N THR A 63 20.19 36.73 -9.19
CA THR A 63 20.96 35.63 -8.60
C THR A 63 20.04 34.46 -8.26
N PRO A 64 20.45 33.20 -8.46
CA PRO A 64 19.67 32.06 -7.99
C PRO A 64 19.64 32.08 -6.47
N VAL A 65 18.48 32.41 -5.90
CA VAL A 65 18.22 32.21 -4.47
C VAL A 65 18.13 30.70 -4.24
N ALA A 66 19.05 30.18 -3.43
CA ALA A 66 19.07 28.79 -3.00
C ALA A 66 17.74 28.40 -2.34
N PRO A 67 17.24 27.16 -2.52
CA PRO A 67 16.05 26.70 -1.84
C PRO A 67 16.31 26.68 -0.32
N THR A 68 15.72 27.63 0.39
CA THR A 68 15.74 27.69 1.84
C THR A 68 14.42 27.16 2.36
N ALA A 69 14.43 25.92 2.85
CA ALA A 69 13.86 25.50 4.14
C ALA A 69 13.66 23.97 4.16
N PRO A 70 14.14 23.26 5.19
CA PRO A 70 13.70 21.90 5.45
C PRO A 70 12.24 21.94 5.91
N THR A 71 11.37 21.22 5.20
CA THR A 71 10.06 20.83 5.73
C THR A 71 10.29 20.13 7.06
N THR A 72 9.79 20.72 8.14
CA THR A 72 9.78 20.10 9.46
C THR A 72 8.87 18.87 9.38
N ILE A 73 9.46 17.71 9.14
CA ILE A 73 8.81 16.42 9.39
C ILE A 73 8.56 16.42 10.89
N LEU A 74 7.29 16.41 11.30
CA LEU A 74 6.90 16.33 12.70
C LEU A 74 7.65 15.14 13.32
N ASN A 75 8.49 15.43 14.30
CA ASN A 75 9.28 14.45 15.03
C ASN A 75 8.41 13.25 15.41
N ALA A 76 8.65 12.09 14.78
CA ALA A 76 8.37 10.83 15.45
C ALA A 76 9.13 10.88 16.79
N PRO A 77 8.49 10.63 17.95
CA PRO A 77 9.20 10.69 19.21
C PRO A 77 10.31 9.66 19.16
N ALA A 78 11.57 10.13 19.24
CA ALA A 78 12.74 9.30 19.46
C ALA A 78 12.57 8.61 20.81
N THR A 79 11.87 7.48 20.78
CA THR A 79 11.78 6.58 21.93
C THR A 79 13.10 5.85 21.98
N THR A 80 13.84 6.09 23.05
CA THR A 80 14.98 5.30 23.51
C THR A 80 14.75 3.84 23.14
N ALA A 81 15.70 3.25 22.38
CA ALA A 81 15.71 1.86 22.01
C ALA A 81 15.42 1.00 23.25
N ALA A 82 14.18 0.55 23.38
CA ALA A 82 13.80 -0.41 24.39
C ALA A 82 14.56 -1.70 24.06
N ALA A 83 15.35 -2.15 25.04
CA ALA A 83 16.17 -3.34 24.96
C ALA A 83 15.46 -4.45 24.20
N ALA A 84 16.11 -4.94 23.15
CA ALA A 84 15.73 -6.15 22.46
C ALA A 84 15.60 -7.26 23.50
N SER A 85 14.38 -7.70 23.75
CA SER A 85 14.12 -8.92 24.52
C SER A 85 14.52 -10.12 23.66
N ASP A 86 15.25 -11.03 24.28
CA ASP A 86 15.82 -12.28 23.76
C ASP A 86 14.76 -13.28 23.26
N ASP A 87 14.05 -12.96 22.19
CA ASP A 87 13.38 -13.97 21.34
C ASP A 87 14.35 -14.33 20.19
N ASP A 88 15.38 -15.10 20.52
CA ASP A 88 16.37 -15.66 19.59
C ASP A 88 15.72 -16.73 18.69
N ASP A 89 14.87 -16.29 17.78
CA ASP A 89 14.23 -17.14 16.77
C ASP A 89 15.13 -17.30 15.53
N GLY A 90 16.40 -17.68 15.70
CA GLY A 90 17.30 -18.07 14.60
C GLY A 90 17.38 -17.09 13.42
N GLY A 91 17.21 -15.80 13.70
CA GLY A 91 16.98 -14.77 12.69
C GLY A 91 18.23 -14.39 11.92
N ASP A 92 18.09 -14.21 10.61
CA ASP A 92 19.14 -13.62 9.77
C ASP A 92 19.60 -12.28 10.37
N PRO A 93 20.92 -12.01 10.54
CA PRO A 93 21.42 -10.79 11.15
C PRO A 93 20.91 -9.52 10.45
N ARG A 94 20.65 -9.59 9.14
CA ARG A 94 20.09 -8.47 8.36
C ARG A 94 18.66 -8.14 8.78
N GLY A 95 17.93 -9.12 9.31
CA GLY A 95 16.60 -8.93 9.88
C GLY A 95 16.62 -8.06 11.14
N HIS A 96 17.61 -8.28 12.02
CA HIS A 96 17.80 -7.42 13.20
C HIS A 96 18.17 -5.98 12.80
N GLU A 97 19.07 -5.82 11.83
CA GLU A 97 19.40 -4.51 11.26
C GLU A 97 18.17 -3.83 10.63
N ALA A 98 17.33 -4.58 9.92
CA ALA A 98 16.09 -4.08 9.35
C ALA A 98 15.11 -3.60 10.43
N LEU A 99 14.95 -4.35 11.52
CA LEU A 99 14.11 -3.96 12.65
C LEU A 99 14.62 -2.70 13.35
N ALA A 100 15.94 -2.48 13.40
CA ALA A 100 16.51 -1.25 13.95
C ALA A 100 16.15 0.01 13.14
N LEU A 101 15.77 -0.15 11.86
CA LEU A 101 15.29 0.94 11.00
C LEU A 101 13.79 1.26 11.19
N ILE A 102 13.05 0.41 11.93
CA ILE A 102 11.60 0.57 12.15
C ILE A 102 11.37 1.49 13.35
N ALA A 103 11.03 2.75 13.07
CA ALA A 103 10.70 3.74 14.11
C ALA A 103 9.28 3.58 14.68
N TYR A 104 8.38 2.87 13.99
CA TYR A 104 7.02 2.64 14.46
C TYR A 104 7.03 1.72 15.70
N PRO A 105 6.36 2.09 16.82
CA PRO A 105 6.41 1.36 18.08
C PRO A 105 5.52 0.10 18.05
N TRP A 106 5.73 -0.77 17.08
CA TRP A 106 4.83 -1.88 16.74
C TRP A 106 4.57 -2.82 17.91
N ARG A 107 5.55 -3.12 18.77
CA ARG A 107 5.34 -3.98 19.95
C ARG A 107 4.28 -3.43 20.90
N ARG A 108 4.18 -2.10 21.01
CA ARG A 108 3.16 -1.43 21.83
C ARG A 108 1.81 -1.38 21.11
N MET A 109 1.84 -1.08 19.81
CA MET A 109 0.63 -0.88 19.01
C MET A 109 -0.07 -2.20 18.66
N LEU A 110 0.69 -3.28 18.55
CA LEU A 110 0.26 -4.61 18.12
C LEU A 110 0.63 -5.65 19.18
N PRO A 111 0.01 -5.60 20.38
CA PRO A 111 0.35 -6.54 21.46
C PRO A 111 0.08 -7.98 21.04
N GLY A 112 1.06 -8.85 21.30
CA GLY A 112 1.00 -10.27 20.93
C GLY A 112 1.36 -10.58 19.48
N TRP A 113 1.74 -9.57 18.68
CA TRP A 113 2.32 -9.81 17.36
C TRP A 113 3.81 -10.16 17.46
N SER A 114 4.29 -10.99 16.52
CA SER A 114 5.70 -11.40 16.41
C SER A 114 6.19 -11.28 14.96
N ILE A 115 7.49 -11.05 14.77
CA ILE A 115 8.14 -10.95 13.45
C ILE A 115 9.24 -12.02 13.37
N HIS A 116 9.20 -12.83 12.31
CA HIS A 116 10.07 -13.98 12.10
C HIS A 116 10.79 -13.84 10.76
N PHE A 117 12.13 -13.90 10.76
CA PHE A 117 12.92 -13.94 9.54
C PHE A 117 13.23 -15.38 9.16
N LEU A 118 12.79 -15.81 7.98
CA LEU A 118 12.85 -17.18 7.50
C LEU A 118 13.66 -17.27 6.20
N PRO A 119 14.16 -18.47 5.82
CA PRO A 119 14.80 -18.67 4.53
C PRO A 119 13.90 -18.32 3.35
N ALA A 120 14.47 -17.87 2.24
CA ALA A 120 13.76 -17.49 1.03
C ALA A 120 12.71 -18.53 0.58
N ARG A 121 11.56 -18.03 0.14
CA ARG A 121 10.48 -18.83 -0.44
C ARG A 121 10.08 -18.29 -1.80
N VAL A 122 9.97 -19.17 -2.80
CA VAL A 122 9.57 -18.79 -4.15
C VAL A 122 8.19 -18.15 -4.14
N GLY A 123 8.07 -16.99 -4.78
CA GLY A 123 6.81 -16.25 -4.91
C GLY A 123 6.40 -15.43 -3.68
N LEU A 124 7.15 -15.46 -2.57
CA LEU A 124 6.83 -14.70 -1.35
C LEU A 124 8.02 -13.86 -0.86
N ARG A 125 7.70 -12.76 -0.19
CA ARG A 125 8.65 -11.82 0.42
C ARG A 125 8.33 -11.56 1.87
N GLY A 126 7.06 -11.37 2.17
CA GLY A 126 6.51 -11.41 3.51
C GLY A 126 5.16 -12.11 3.53
N LEU A 127 4.66 -12.38 4.73
CA LEU A 127 3.32 -12.89 4.97
C LEU A 127 2.84 -12.49 6.36
N THR A 128 1.72 -11.76 6.40
CA THR A 128 1.00 -11.42 7.63
C THR A 128 -0.05 -12.48 7.96
N LYS A 129 0.16 -13.23 9.04
CA LYS A 129 -0.71 -14.30 9.52
C LYS A 129 -1.55 -13.81 10.70
N VAL A 130 -2.76 -13.36 10.37
CA VAL A 130 -3.70 -12.76 11.32
C VAL A 130 -4.05 -13.68 12.49
N ASP A 131 -4.47 -14.93 12.22
CA ASP A 131 -4.92 -15.86 13.27
C ASP A 131 -3.85 -16.15 14.32
N GLY A 132 -2.58 -16.13 13.92
CA GLY A 132 -1.42 -16.38 14.78
C GLY A 132 -0.68 -15.14 15.23
N ARG A 133 -1.15 -13.94 14.84
CA ARG A 133 -0.46 -12.65 15.07
C ARG A 133 1.04 -12.75 14.74
N ARG A 134 1.35 -13.28 13.57
CA ARG A 134 2.73 -13.52 13.14
C ARG A 134 2.98 -12.88 11.79
N ILE A 135 4.08 -12.16 11.69
CA ILE A 135 4.65 -11.68 10.44
C ILE A 135 5.83 -12.58 10.10
N GLU A 136 5.84 -13.15 8.91
CA GLU A 136 6.95 -13.92 8.36
C GLU A 136 7.62 -13.10 7.26
N VAL A 137 8.94 -12.96 7.29
CA VAL A 137 9.74 -12.27 6.27
C VAL A 137 10.74 -13.25 5.68
N TYR A 138 10.69 -13.45 4.36
CA TYR A 138 11.47 -14.47 3.65
C TYR A 138 12.73 -13.84 3.03
N VAL A 139 13.86 -14.04 3.69
CA VAL A 139 15.15 -13.40 3.40
C VAL A 139 15.89 -14.10 2.27
N ARG A 140 16.35 -13.32 1.29
CA ARG A 140 17.16 -13.75 0.13
C ARG A 140 18.61 -13.35 0.27
N GLU A 141 19.48 -13.94 -0.53
CA GLU A 141 20.92 -13.64 -0.50
C GLU A 141 21.22 -12.18 -0.84
N ASP A 142 20.47 -11.60 -1.77
CA ASP A 142 20.62 -10.22 -2.25
C ASP A 142 19.92 -9.16 -1.38
N ASP A 143 19.26 -9.58 -0.28
CA ASP A 143 18.59 -8.66 0.61
C ASP A 143 19.55 -7.82 1.43
N SER A 144 19.28 -6.52 1.46
CA SER A 144 19.86 -5.55 2.39
C SER A 144 18.89 -5.26 3.54
N ALA A 145 19.41 -4.74 4.66
CA ALA A 145 18.59 -4.28 5.78
C ALA A 145 17.51 -3.27 5.35
N ALA A 146 17.83 -2.35 4.44
CA ALA A 146 16.87 -1.39 3.90
C ALA A 146 15.76 -2.04 3.03
N SER A 147 16.10 -3.08 2.26
CA SER A 147 15.10 -3.83 1.49
C SER A 147 14.17 -4.63 2.39
N LEU A 148 14.72 -5.22 3.46
CA LEU A 148 13.96 -5.97 4.45
C LEU A 148 13.10 -5.05 5.32
N SER A 149 13.58 -3.86 5.68
CA SER A 149 12.79 -2.92 6.48
C SER A 149 11.54 -2.45 5.73
N ARG A 150 11.64 -2.25 4.41
CA ARG A 150 10.47 -1.98 3.55
C ARG A 150 9.46 -3.13 3.58
N ILE A 151 9.93 -4.38 3.50
CA ILE A 151 9.05 -5.56 3.56
C ILE A 151 8.40 -5.66 4.94
N VAL A 152 9.18 -5.51 6.01
CA VAL A 152 8.66 -5.47 7.38
C VAL A 152 7.61 -4.38 7.54
N ALA A 153 7.86 -3.19 7.01
CA ALA A 153 6.92 -2.07 7.08
C ALA A 153 5.61 -2.39 6.34
N HIS A 154 5.68 -3.01 5.15
CA HIS A 154 4.50 -3.47 4.44
C HIS A 154 3.68 -4.46 5.28
N GLU A 155 4.31 -5.50 5.83
CA GLU A 155 3.61 -6.50 6.63
C GLU A 155 3.04 -5.91 7.95
N LEU A 156 3.75 -4.97 8.56
CA LEU A 156 3.22 -4.20 9.69
C LEU A 156 1.98 -3.39 9.29
N GLY A 157 1.93 -2.85 8.08
CA GLY A 157 0.75 -2.15 7.56
C GLY A 157 -0.49 -3.04 7.53
N HIS A 158 -0.36 -4.30 7.09
CA HIS A 158 -1.46 -5.28 7.16
C HIS A 158 -1.88 -5.58 8.60
N ALA A 159 -0.91 -5.78 9.50
CA ALA A 159 -1.20 -6.04 10.91
C ALA A 159 -1.91 -4.85 11.58
N VAL A 160 -1.49 -3.62 11.26
CA VAL A 160 -2.13 -2.38 11.69
C VAL A 160 -3.55 -2.28 11.17
N ASP A 161 -3.79 -2.55 9.88
CA ASP A 161 -5.13 -2.50 9.32
C ASP A 161 -6.07 -3.49 10.01
N VAL A 162 -5.62 -4.71 10.24
CA VAL A 162 -6.45 -5.73 10.88
C VAL A 162 -6.71 -5.44 12.36
N GLU A 163 -5.70 -4.98 13.10
CA GLU A 163 -5.80 -4.81 14.56
C GLU A 163 -6.46 -3.47 14.95
N LEU A 164 -6.17 -2.38 14.21
CA LEU A 164 -6.53 -1.03 14.63
C LEU A 164 -7.68 -0.42 13.83
N ASN A 165 -7.89 -0.81 12.57
CA ASN A 165 -8.85 -0.11 11.71
C ASN A 165 -10.24 -0.77 11.73
N SER A 166 -11.25 0.05 12.03
CA SER A 166 -12.65 -0.31 11.88
C SER A 166 -13.09 -0.28 10.40
N PRO A 167 -14.27 -0.84 10.05
CA PRO A 167 -14.83 -0.67 8.71
C PRO A 167 -14.98 0.81 8.30
N SER A 168 -15.29 1.71 9.23
CA SER A 168 -15.35 3.14 8.95
C SER A 168 -13.98 3.75 8.64
N ASP A 169 -12.91 3.30 9.29
CA ASP A 169 -11.55 3.77 8.99
C ASP A 169 -11.09 3.32 7.60
N ARG A 170 -11.44 2.10 7.22
CA ARG A 170 -11.20 1.57 5.88
C ARG A 170 -11.94 2.38 4.82
N GLU A 171 -13.17 2.81 5.09
CA GLU A 171 -13.91 3.69 4.18
C GLU A 171 -13.29 5.09 4.11
N ARG A 172 -12.79 5.63 5.23
CA ARG A 172 -12.05 6.90 5.24
C ARG A 172 -10.80 6.80 4.36
N TRP A 173 -10.04 5.71 4.46
CA TRP A 173 -8.89 5.46 3.60
C TRP A 173 -9.30 5.39 2.13
N ARG A 174 -10.31 4.58 1.80
CA ARG A 174 -10.84 4.48 0.43
C ARG A 174 -11.20 5.85 -0.15
N ALA A 175 -11.94 6.66 0.60
CA ALA A 175 -12.35 7.99 0.20
C ALA A 175 -11.14 8.92 -0.04
N ALA A 176 -10.15 8.88 0.86
CA ALA A 176 -8.92 9.67 0.72
C ALA A 176 -8.11 9.27 -0.52
N ARG A 177 -8.12 8.00 -0.89
CA ARG A 177 -7.47 7.50 -2.11
C ARG A 177 -8.26 7.77 -3.38
N GLY A 178 -9.50 8.25 -3.27
CA GLY A 178 -10.37 8.54 -4.41
C GLY A 178 -10.81 7.27 -5.17
N VAL A 179 -10.89 6.13 -4.47
CA VAL A 179 -11.13 4.82 -5.08
C VAL A 179 -12.60 4.42 -4.95
N GLY A 180 -13.22 3.97 -6.03
CA GLY A 180 -14.62 3.51 -6.03
C GLY A 180 -14.83 2.20 -5.26
N PRO A 181 -16.10 1.80 -5.02
CA PRO A 181 -16.43 0.57 -4.30
C PRO A 181 -16.06 -0.72 -5.04
N GLY A 182 -15.73 -0.63 -6.34
CA GLY A 182 -15.34 -1.78 -7.16
C GLY A 182 -13.95 -2.35 -6.84
N VAL A 183 -13.12 -1.63 -6.10
CA VAL A 183 -11.83 -2.16 -5.62
C VAL A 183 -12.05 -2.85 -4.28
N ALA A 184 -11.77 -4.15 -4.27
CA ALA A 184 -11.91 -4.98 -3.09
C ALA A 184 -10.93 -4.54 -2.00
N TRP A 185 -11.38 -4.60 -0.73
CA TRP A 185 -10.49 -4.36 0.39
C TRP A 185 -9.52 -5.52 0.57
N TRP A 186 -10.06 -6.72 0.76
CA TRP A 186 -9.30 -7.95 0.90
C TRP A 186 -9.12 -8.64 -0.46
N PRO A 187 -8.01 -9.37 -0.67
CA PRO A 187 -7.83 -10.17 -1.87
C PRO A 187 -8.92 -11.25 -1.99
N ALA A 188 -9.39 -11.46 -3.21
CA ALA A 188 -10.25 -12.59 -3.59
C ALA A 188 -9.70 -13.21 -4.88
N ASN A 189 -9.95 -14.50 -5.10
CA ASN A 189 -9.63 -15.19 -6.37
C ASN A 189 -8.16 -15.01 -6.84
N ALA A 190 -7.20 -15.18 -5.94
CA ALA A 190 -5.76 -15.04 -6.23
C ALA A 190 -5.33 -13.64 -6.73
N MET A 191 -6.11 -12.60 -6.43
CA MET A 191 -5.73 -11.21 -6.69
C MET A 191 -4.41 -10.86 -6.02
N SER A 192 -3.58 -10.12 -6.74
CA SER A 192 -2.32 -9.59 -6.20
C SER A 192 -2.63 -8.63 -5.07
N ASP A 193 -1.82 -8.68 -4.01
CA ASP A 193 -1.95 -7.75 -2.88
C ASP A 193 -1.93 -6.27 -3.34
N PHE A 194 -1.01 -5.95 -4.26
CA PHE A 194 -0.89 -4.61 -4.87
C PHE A 194 -2.13 -4.11 -5.63
N ASP A 195 -3.11 -4.97 -5.91
CA ASP A 195 -4.34 -4.60 -6.60
C ASP A 195 -5.52 -4.45 -5.61
N THR A 196 -5.27 -4.57 -4.30
CA THR A 196 -6.27 -4.48 -3.23
C THR A 196 -6.09 -3.22 -2.39
N LEU A 197 -7.16 -2.74 -1.74
CA LEU A 197 -7.04 -1.59 -0.84
C LEU A 197 -6.30 -1.91 0.47
N ALA A 198 -6.33 -3.17 0.95
CA ALA A 198 -5.48 -3.59 2.05
C ALA A 198 -3.99 -3.48 1.68
N GLY A 199 -3.61 -3.97 0.50
CA GLY A 199 -2.25 -3.82 -0.03
C GLY A 199 -1.88 -2.36 -0.31
N ASP A 200 -2.80 -1.53 -0.79
CA ASP A 200 -2.58 -0.08 -0.94
C ASP A 200 -2.29 0.59 0.41
N PHE A 201 -3.06 0.26 1.45
CA PHE A 201 -2.82 0.73 2.81
C PHE A 201 -1.45 0.27 3.33
N ALA A 202 -1.11 -1.01 3.14
CA ALA A 202 0.18 -1.58 3.56
C ALA A 202 1.38 -0.95 2.84
N GLU A 203 1.27 -0.71 1.54
CA GLU A 203 2.30 0.00 0.78
C GLU A 203 2.41 1.46 1.18
N ALA A 204 1.30 2.15 1.47
CA ALA A 204 1.34 3.51 2.00
C ALA A 204 1.99 3.56 3.38
N PHE A 205 1.74 2.55 4.23
CA PHE A 205 2.43 2.38 5.50
C PHE A 205 3.94 2.20 5.32
N ALA A 206 4.37 1.38 4.36
CA ALA A 206 5.78 1.23 4.02
C ALA A 206 6.41 2.53 3.52
N THR A 207 5.72 3.27 2.66
CA THR A 207 6.12 4.60 2.18
C THR A 207 6.27 5.58 3.34
N TRP A 208 5.29 5.67 4.22
CA TRP A 208 5.31 6.57 5.38
C TRP A 208 6.48 6.29 6.31
N LEU A 209 6.74 5.01 6.59
CA LEU A 209 7.73 4.61 7.57
C LEU A 209 9.17 4.64 7.04
N THR A 210 9.36 4.30 5.76
CA THR A 210 10.70 4.08 5.19
C THR A 210 11.09 5.09 4.10
N GLY A 211 10.13 5.89 3.61
CA GLY A 211 10.32 6.76 2.45
C GLY A 211 10.37 6.01 1.12
N SER A 212 10.04 4.71 1.10
CA SER A 212 10.01 3.92 -0.14
C SER A 212 8.90 4.35 -1.08
N VAL A 213 9.09 4.12 -2.37
CA VAL A 213 8.01 4.23 -3.38
C VAL A 213 7.02 3.08 -3.19
N SER A 214 5.73 3.42 -3.12
CA SER A 214 4.63 2.46 -3.06
C SER A 214 4.53 1.67 -4.37
N GLN A 215 4.33 0.36 -4.26
CA GLN A 215 4.12 -0.58 -5.35
C GLN A 215 2.62 -0.84 -5.62
N SER A 216 1.73 -0.18 -4.88
CA SER A 216 0.29 -0.24 -5.10
C SER A 216 -0.06 0.14 -6.54
N ARG A 217 -1.01 -0.60 -7.11
CA ARG A 217 -1.62 -0.30 -8.42
C ARG A 217 -3.03 0.28 -8.29
N VAL A 218 -3.51 0.48 -7.07
CA VAL A 218 -4.86 0.97 -6.79
C VAL A 218 -4.98 2.47 -7.07
N ALA A 219 -3.97 3.24 -6.67
CA ALA A 219 -3.94 4.68 -6.81
C ALA A 219 -2.49 5.19 -6.93
N PRO A 220 -2.25 6.43 -7.38
CA PRO A 220 -0.91 7.04 -7.41
C PRO A 220 -0.24 7.06 -6.04
N GLN A 221 1.05 7.43 -5.99
CA GLN A 221 1.79 7.56 -4.73
C GLN A 221 0.99 8.37 -3.68
N PRO A 222 0.97 7.93 -2.41
CA PRO A 222 0.24 8.65 -1.37
C PRO A 222 0.85 10.04 -1.17
N GLY A 223 0.01 11.07 -1.28
CA GLY A 223 0.40 12.44 -1.02
C GLY A 223 0.41 12.78 0.47
N PRO A 224 0.78 14.02 0.84
CA PRO A 224 0.86 14.45 2.24
C PRO A 224 -0.45 14.29 3.02
N ALA A 225 -1.60 14.49 2.37
CA ALA A 225 -2.90 14.36 3.01
C ALA A 225 -3.24 12.89 3.33
N GLU A 226 -2.96 11.96 2.40
CA GLU A 226 -3.15 10.54 2.65
C GLU A 226 -2.18 10.02 3.71
N LEU A 227 -0.90 10.43 3.67
CA LEU A 227 0.07 10.04 4.70
C LEU A 227 -0.30 10.59 6.08
N ALA A 228 -0.91 11.77 6.18
CA ALA A 228 -1.41 12.31 7.44
C ALA A 228 -2.60 11.49 7.97
N LEU A 229 -3.55 11.11 7.10
CA LEU A 229 -4.64 10.21 7.48
C LEU A 229 -4.11 8.84 7.91
N LEU A 230 -3.18 8.26 7.16
CA LEU A 230 -2.54 6.99 7.48
C LEU A 230 -1.90 7.02 8.87
N ALA A 231 -1.16 8.08 9.20
CA ALA A 231 -0.55 8.24 10.53
C ALA A 231 -1.60 8.28 11.65
N GLU A 232 -2.75 8.90 11.40
CA GLU A 232 -3.90 8.89 12.32
C GLU A 232 -4.45 7.47 12.51
N LEU A 233 -4.70 6.75 11.41
CA LEU A 233 -5.21 5.37 11.42
C LEU A 233 -4.23 4.40 12.10
N ALA A 234 -2.93 4.58 11.87
CA ALA A 234 -1.86 3.77 12.45
C ALA A 234 -1.63 4.01 13.95
N SER A 235 -2.19 5.07 14.53
CA SER A 235 -1.91 5.47 15.91
C SER A 235 -3.04 5.16 16.89
N ASN A 236 -4.22 4.74 16.39
CA ASN A 236 -5.48 4.47 17.10
C ASN A 236 -5.78 5.43 18.27
N ARG A 237 -6.71 6.36 18.05
CA ARG A 237 -7.08 7.43 19.00
C ARG A 237 -7.59 6.91 20.33
#